data_AF-N6V303-F1
#
_entry.id   AF-N6V303-F1
#
_cell.length_a   1.000
_cell.length_b   1.000
_cell.length_c   1.000
_cell.angle_alpha   90.00
_cell.angle_beta   90.00
_cell.angle_gamma   90.00
#
_symmetry.space_group_name_H-M   'P 1'
#
loop_
_entity.id
_entity.type
_entity.pdbx_description
1 polymer ?
#
loop_
_entity_poly.entity_id
_entity_poly.type
_entity_poly.pdbx_seq_one_letter_code
_entity_poly.pdbx_strand_id
1 'polypeptide(L)'
;MLKMDDFEAKVVRHNVDVFGKVMEAKTLLVEFERRRRVLSTKEGFKNVKYVANHSLPDWRRIHRYNYKDYLKRVLDSLKIDEKDIAILTTAADMDNLAIAIEKFDEFYVVALTTAGAKDNAIRLGDEEADYIEKDFRTYKIEGDKLIPLEKYGTVNIIVITNADLTDGAMARAIITITEAKTNAFQELDVRSTKHPELLATGTGTDNVIVVKGFGRKVDYTGGHTKMGEMIAKAVKRSVIEALIKQDKIYKYKDF
;
A
#
# COMPACT_ATOMS: atom_id res chain seq x y z
N MET A 1 3.55 -12.72 -12.32
CA MET A 1 2.27 -12.35 -12.98
C MET A 1 1.17 -13.18 -12.35
N LEU A 2 0.07 -12.56 -11.94
CA LEU A 2 -1.13 -13.21 -11.41
C LEU A 2 -2.29 -12.84 -12.33
N LYS A 3 -3.02 -13.84 -12.83
CA LYS A 3 -4.24 -13.64 -13.62
C LYS A 3 -5.39 -14.36 -12.92
N MET A 4 -6.48 -13.66 -12.67
CA MET A 4 -7.62 -14.19 -11.91
C MET A 4 -8.89 -13.41 -12.23
N ASP A 5 -10.02 -14.11 -12.40
CA ASP A 5 -11.31 -13.50 -12.77
C ASP A 5 -11.15 -12.56 -14.00
N ASP A 6 -11.56 -11.30 -13.88
CA ASP A 6 -11.50 -10.29 -14.94
C ASP A 6 -10.25 -9.40 -14.85
N PHE A 7 -9.17 -9.85 -14.18
CA PHE A 7 -8.00 -9.01 -13.96
C PHE A 7 -6.64 -9.71 -14.08
N GLU A 8 -5.62 -8.91 -14.39
CA GLU A 8 -4.22 -9.32 -14.45
C GLU A 8 -3.36 -8.36 -13.62
N ALA A 9 -2.53 -8.91 -12.73
CA ALA A 9 -1.54 -8.19 -11.95
C ALA A 9 -0.12 -8.58 -12.37
N LYS A 10 0.69 -7.60 -12.75
CA LYS A 10 2.10 -7.80 -13.14
C LYS A 10 2.99 -6.66 -12.69
N VAL A 11 4.27 -6.97 -12.46
CA VAL A 11 5.30 -5.96 -12.27
C VAL A 11 5.84 -5.57 -13.66
N VAL A 12 5.64 -4.32 -14.03
CA VAL A 12 6.13 -3.73 -15.28
C VAL A 12 7.43 -2.98 -14.99
N ARG A 13 8.47 -3.26 -15.77
CA ARG A 13 9.71 -2.46 -15.79
C ARG A 13 9.60 -1.42 -16.91
N HIS A 14 9.89 -0.18 -16.60
CA HIS A 14 9.82 0.93 -17.54
C HIS A 14 10.78 2.04 -17.14
N ASN A 15 11.15 2.88 -18.10
CA ASN A 15 12.05 4.01 -17.89
C ASN A 15 11.24 5.29 -17.68
N VAL A 16 11.60 6.07 -16.67
CA VAL A 16 10.95 7.35 -16.33
C VAL A 16 12.01 8.43 -16.19
N ASP A 17 11.73 9.63 -16.72
CA ASP A 17 12.57 10.80 -16.44
C ASP A 17 12.33 11.32 -15.02
N VAL A 18 13.36 11.24 -14.19
CA VAL A 18 13.41 11.81 -12.84
C VAL A 18 14.09 13.18 -12.91
N PHE A 19 13.43 14.15 -13.53
CA PHE A 19 13.91 15.54 -13.66
C PHE A 19 15.30 15.64 -14.31
N GLY A 20 15.44 15.12 -15.53
CA GLY A 20 16.69 15.14 -16.31
C GLY A 20 17.60 13.93 -16.09
N LYS A 21 17.10 12.87 -15.44
CA LYS A 21 17.78 11.58 -15.30
C LYS A 21 16.79 10.47 -15.58
N VAL A 22 16.99 9.75 -16.68
CA VAL A 22 16.20 8.56 -17.01
C VAL A 22 16.62 7.42 -16.08
N MET A 23 15.66 6.85 -15.37
CA MET A 23 15.90 5.73 -14.44
C MET A 23 14.90 4.62 -14.73
N GLU A 24 15.36 3.37 -14.59
CA GLU A 24 14.45 2.23 -14.58
C GLU A 24 13.63 2.27 -13.28
N ALA A 25 12.32 2.06 -13.41
CA ALA A 25 11.40 1.92 -12.30
C ALA A 25 10.54 0.67 -12.49
N LYS A 26 10.01 0.16 -11.38
CA LYS A 26 9.10 -0.99 -11.35
C LYS A 26 7.72 -0.53 -10.87
N THR A 27 6.68 -0.94 -11.57
CA THR A 27 5.29 -0.70 -11.17
C THR A 27 4.55 -2.02 -11.09
N LEU A 28 4.02 -2.37 -9.92
CA LEU A 28 2.91 -3.33 -9.87
C LEU A 28 1.71 -2.65 -10.53
N LEU A 29 1.25 -3.21 -11.64
CA LEU A 29 0.09 -2.77 -12.38
C LEU A 29 -0.95 -3.89 -12.39
N VAL A 30 -2.14 -3.57 -11.90
CA VAL A 30 -3.34 -4.40 -11.97
C VAL A 30 -4.25 -3.80 -13.04
N GLU A 31 -4.54 -4.55 -14.10
CA GLU A 31 -5.49 -4.20 -15.15
C GLU A 31 -6.78 -5.01 -14.99
N PHE A 32 -7.91 -4.33 -15.05
CA PHE A 32 -9.25 -4.94 -15.05
C PHE A 32 -9.84 -4.89 -16.46
N GLU A 33 -10.50 -5.97 -16.89
CA GLU A 33 -11.29 -5.99 -18.13
C GLU A 33 -12.47 -5.03 -18.03
N ARG A 34 -13.07 -4.90 -16.84
CA ARG A 34 -14.17 -3.99 -16.53
C ARG A 34 -13.71 -2.95 -15.51
N ARG A 35 -14.11 -1.69 -15.67
CA ARG A 35 -13.82 -0.64 -14.68
C ARG A 35 -14.38 -1.02 -13.31
N ARG A 36 -13.55 -0.97 -12.27
CA ARG A 36 -13.94 -1.30 -10.90
C ARG A 36 -13.98 -0.04 -10.04
N ARG A 37 -14.95 -0.02 -9.11
CA ARG A 37 -14.99 0.98 -8.05
C ARG A 37 -13.93 0.64 -7.01
N VAL A 38 -13.12 1.63 -6.66
CA VAL A 38 -12.01 1.49 -5.71
C VAL A 38 -12.10 2.57 -4.64
N LEU A 39 -11.61 2.25 -3.45
CA LEU A 39 -11.37 3.21 -2.37
C LEU A 39 -9.88 3.22 -2.07
N SER A 40 -9.22 4.35 -2.34
CA SER A 40 -7.81 4.60 -2.05
C SER A 40 -7.70 5.51 -0.82
N THR A 41 -6.84 5.18 0.13
CA THR A 41 -6.51 6.09 1.24
C THR A 41 -5.77 7.34 0.78
N LYS A 42 -5.20 7.32 -0.44
CA LYS A 42 -4.46 8.42 -1.03
C LYS A 42 -5.30 9.31 -1.95
N GLU A 43 -6.27 8.73 -2.65
CA GLU A 43 -7.02 9.41 -3.71
C GLU A 43 -8.56 9.39 -3.50
N GLY A 44 -9.04 8.76 -2.44
CA GLY A 44 -10.48 8.58 -2.20
C GLY A 44 -11.12 7.57 -3.14
N PHE A 45 -12.42 7.75 -3.40
CA PHE A 45 -13.18 6.87 -4.31
C PHE A 45 -12.91 7.19 -5.78
N LYS A 46 -12.64 6.15 -6.58
CA LYS A 46 -12.51 6.27 -8.05
C LYS A 46 -13.22 5.09 -8.74
N ASN A 47 -13.45 5.24 -10.06
CA ASN A 47 -13.90 4.14 -10.93
C ASN A 47 -12.90 3.96 -12.08
N VAL A 48 -12.05 2.95 -11.96
CA VAL A 48 -10.77 2.87 -12.68
C VAL A 48 -10.64 1.55 -13.42
N LYS A 49 -9.83 1.56 -14.48
CA LYS A 49 -9.41 0.34 -15.20
C LYS A 49 -8.12 -0.24 -14.63
N TYR A 50 -7.33 0.59 -13.93
CA TYR A 50 -6.05 0.20 -13.38
C TYR A 50 -5.93 0.51 -11.89
N VAL A 51 -5.23 -0.34 -11.16
CA VAL A 51 -4.70 -0.02 -9.83
C VAL A 51 -3.20 -0.28 -9.85
N ALA A 52 -2.41 0.59 -9.23
CA ALA A 52 -0.97 0.45 -9.24
C ALA A 52 -0.31 0.75 -7.90
N ASN A 53 0.88 0.18 -7.74
CA ASN A 53 1.85 0.58 -6.73
C ASN A 53 3.21 0.75 -7.43
N HIS A 54 3.77 1.95 -7.37
CA HIS A 54 4.96 2.32 -8.14
C HIS A 54 6.18 2.52 -7.23
N SER A 55 7.29 1.83 -7.53
CA SER A 55 8.56 2.02 -6.82
C SER A 55 9.24 3.31 -7.25
N LEU A 56 9.65 4.12 -6.28
CA LEU A 56 10.30 5.41 -6.51
C LEU A 56 11.82 5.23 -6.61
N PRO A 57 12.43 5.30 -7.81
CA PRO A 57 13.85 4.97 -8.01
C PRO A 57 14.81 6.00 -7.40
N ASP A 58 14.35 7.23 -7.16
CA ASP A 58 15.08 8.28 -6.43
C ASP A 58 14.09 9.17 -5.68
N TRP A 59 13.63 8.68 -4.52
CA TRP A 59 12.70 9.40 -3.64
C TRP A 59 13.16 10.83 -3.33
N ARG A 60 14.44 11.01 -2.97
CA ARG A 60 14.99 12.32 -2.57
C ARG A 60 14.84 13.33 -3.70
N ARG A 61 15.21 12.95 -4.92
CA ARG A 61 15.09 13.82 -6.08
C ARG A 61 13.63 14.11 -6.40
N ILE A 62 12.77 13.09 -6.38
CA ILE A 62 11.35 13.25 -6.70
C ILE A 62 10.65 14.24 -5.78
N HIS A 63 10.87 14.11 -4.46
CA HIS A 63 10.25 14.99 -3.46
C HIS A 63 10.87 16.38 -3.40
N ARG A 64 12.16 16.52 -3.74
CA ARG A 64 12.82 17.83 -3.85
C ARG A 64 12.24 18.69 -4.96
N TYR A 65 11.90 18.10 -6.11
CA TYR A 65 11.42 18.83 -7.27
C TYR A 65 9.90 18.95 -7.27
N ASN A 66 9.17 17.91 -7.73
CA ASN A 66 7.72 17.93 -7.75
C ASN A 66 7.14 16.51 -7.88
N TYR A 67 6.65 15.96 -6.78
CA TYR A 67 6.02 14.64 -6.76
C TYR A 67 4.85 14.50 -7.76
N LYS A 68 4.02 15.53 -7.93
CA LYS A 68 2.85 15.48 -8.84
C LYS A 68 3.27 15.42 -10.31
N ASP A 69 4.27 16.22 -10.70
CA ASP A 69 4.78 16.18 -12.07
C ASP A 69 5.53 14.88 -12.37
N TYR A 70 6.19 14.31 -11.35
CA TYR A 70 6.78 12.99 -11.48
C TYR A 70 5.73 11.90 -11.75
N LEU A 71 4.61 11.90 -10.99
CA LEU A 71 3.52 10.95 -11.24
C LEU A 71 2.98 11.04 -12.67
N LYS A 72 2.82 12.25 -13.23
CA LYS A 72 2.40 12.42 -14.63
C LYS A 72 3.34 11.71 -15.60
N ARG A 73 4.65 11.84 -15.40
CA ARG A 73 5.67 11.17 -16.23
C ARG A 73 5.62 9.64 -16.11
N VAL A 74 5.29 9.12 -14.92
CA VAL A 74 5.05 7.69 -14.71
C VAL A 74 3.81 7.21 -15.47
N LEU A 75 2.74 8.01 -15.49
CA LEU A 75 1.53 7.70 -16.24
C LEU A 75 1.78 7.73 -17.75
N ASP A 76 2.54 8.71 -18.24
CA ASP A 76 2.94 8.82 -19.64
C ASP A 76 3.78 7.61 -20.09
N SER A 77 4.75 7.17 -19.26
CA SER A 77 5.58 6.00 -19.58
C SER A 77 4.79 4.69 -19.62
N LEU A 78 3.73 4.59 -18.81
CA LEU A 78 2.79 3.48 -18.80
C LEU A 78 1.69 3.60 -19.87
N LYS A 79 1.54 4.78 -20.50
CA LYS A 79 0.47 5.12 -21.44
C LYS A 79 -0.94 4.97 -20.82
N ILE A 80 -1.10 5.45 -19.58
CA ILE A 80 -2.35 5.36 -18.83
C ILE A 80 -2.81 6.76 -18.43
N ASP A 81 -4.07 7.10 -18.69
CA ASP A 81 -4.67 8.36 -18.23
C ASP A 81 -4.90 8.36 -16.71
N GLU A 82 -4.67 9.51 -16.05
CA GLU A 82 -4.85 9.70 -14.59
C GLU A 82 -6.28 9.37 -14.10
N LYS A 83 -7.29 9.61 -14.93
CA LYS A 83 -8.70 9.28 -14.64
C LYS A 83 -8.97 7.76 -14.59
N ASP A 84 -8.07 6.95 -15.16
CA ASP A 84 -8.29 5.52 -15.37
C ASP A 84 -7.52 4.64 -14.39
N ILE A 85 -6.79 5.25 -13.45
CA ILE A 85 -5.92 4.55 -12.51
C ILE A 85 -6.07 5.07 -11.09
N ALA A 86 -5.96 4.20 -10.09
CA ALA A 86 -5.61 4.60 -8.72
C ALA A 86 -4.19 4.11 -8.42
N ILE A 87 -3.31 4.98 -7.92
CA ILE A 87 -1.87 4.72 -7.82
C ILE A 87 -1.31 5.05 -6.43
N LEU A 88 -0.67 4.05 -5.84
CA LEU A 88 0.20 4.19 -4.68
C LEU A 88 1.66 4.30 -5.14
N THR A 89 2.51 4.75 -4.22
CA THR A 89 3.96 4.81 -4.43
C THR A 89 4.69 4.24 -3.23
N THR A 90 5.80 3.56 -3.48
CA THR A 90 6.55 2.86 -2.43
C THR A 90 8.06 3.07 -2.59
N ALA A 91 8.76 3.09 -1.46
CA ALA A 91 10.22 2.97 -1.40
C ALA A 91 10.68 1.51 -1.24
N ALA A 92 9.76 0.58 -0.94
CA ALA A 92 10.08 -0.84 -0.88
C ALA A 92 10.39 -1.39 -2.29
N ASP A 93 11.25 -2.41 -2.35
CA ASP A 93 11.62 -3.04 -3.61
C ASP A 93 10.43 -3.84 -4.14
N MET A 94 10.01 -3.55 -5.37
CA MET A 94 8.90 -4.25 -6.01
C MET A 94 9.17 -5.74 -6.22
N ASP A 95 10.43 -6.18 -6.25
CA ASP A 95 10.77 -7.61 -6.32
C ASP A 95 10.39 -8.36 -5.03
N ASN A 96 10.19 -7.64 -3.91
CA ASN A 96 9.75 -8.19 -2.64
C ASN A 96 8.22 -8.19 -2.48
N LEU A 97 7.47 -7.92 -3.56
CA LEU A 97 6.01 -8.01 -3.57
C LEU A 97 5.55 -9.37 -3.00
N ALA A 98 4.64 -9.31 -2.04
CA ALA A 98 3.97 -10.46 -1.48
C ALA A 98 2.53 -10.53 -1.99
N ILE A 99 2.05 -11.76 -2.22
CA ILE A 99 0.71 -12.04 -2.72
C ILE A 99 0.09 -13.12 -1.84
N ALA A 100 -1.04 -12.80 -1.21
CA ALA A 100 -1.83 -13.77 -0.46
C ALA A 100 -3.24 -13.85 -1.03
N ILE A 101 -3.78 -15.07 -1.10
CA ILE A 101 -5.12 -15.34 -1.62
C ILE A 101 -5.88 -16.17 -0.60
N GLU A 102 -7.08 -15.72 -0.26
CA GLU A 102 -8.06 -16.44 0.55
C GLU A 102 -9.31 -16.71 -0.28
N LYS A 103 -9.88 -17.90 -0.15
CA LYS A 103 -11.10 -18.33 -0.84
C LYS A 103 -12.04 -19.00 0.13
N PHE A 104 -13.33 -18.71 0.02
CA PHE A 104 -14.38 -19.41 0.74
C PHE A 104 -15.69 -19.27 -0.01
N ASP A 105 -16.37 -20.39 -0.23
CA ASP A 105 -17.59 -20.45 -1.03
C ASP A 105 -17.37 -19.81 -2.42
N GLU A 106 -18.25 -18.93 -2.87
CA GLU A 106 -18.13 -18.19 -4.12
C GLU A 106 -17.18 -16.98 -4.03
N PHE A 107 -16.64 -16.64 -2.86
CA PHE A 107 -15.82 -15.45 -2.65
C PHE A 107 -14.32 -15.71 -2.72
N TYR A 108 -13.59 -14.69 -3.17
CA TYR A 108 -12.14 -14.61 -3.00
C TYR A 108 -11.71 -13.23 -2.48
N VAL A 109 -10.54 -13.21 -1.83
CA VAL A 109 -9.79 -11.99 -1.52
C VAL A 109 -8.33 -12.20 -1.92
N VAL A 110 -7.76 -11.23 -2.61
CA VAL A 110 -6.35 -11.15 -2.97
C VAL A 110 -5.74 -9.93 -2.28
N ALA A 111 -4.65 -10.12 -1.54
CA ALA A 111 -3.84 -9.04 -0.99
C ALA A 111 -2.48 -8.98 -1.71
N LEU A 112 -2.16 -7.82 -2.28
CA LEU A 112 -0.88 -7.51 -2.92
C LEU A 112 -0.17 -6.47 -2.06
N THR A 113 1.01 -6.81 -1.51
CA THR A 113 1.66 -5.98 -0.50
C THR A 113 3.13 -5.74 -0.79
N THR A 114 3.53 -4.47 -0.70
CA THR A 114 4.94 -4.09 -0.51
C THR A 114 5.06 -3.47 0.87
N ALA A 115 6.03 -3.91 1.67
CA ALA A 115 6.20 -3.44 3.03
C ALA A 115 7.69 -3.23 3.32
N GLY A 116 8.02 -2.11 3.95
CA GLY A 116 9.31 -1.84 4.56
C GLY A 116 9.11 -0.95 5.79
N ALA A 117 9.67 -1.37 6.91
CA ALA A 117 9.48 -0.81 8.24
C ALA A 117 10.82 -0.48 8.95
N LYS A 118 11.95 -0.99 8.46
CA LYS A 118 13.27 -0.83 9.10
C LYS A 118 13.67 0.61 9.41
N ASP A 119 13.27 1.58 8.58
CA ASP A 119 13.73 2.97 8.68
C ASP A 119 12.65 3.96 9.17
N ASN A 120 11.39 3.53 9.29
CA ASN A 120 10.29 4.42 9.66
C ASN A 120 9.11 3.77 10.41
N ALA A 121 9.26 2.57 10.96
CA ALA A 121 8.27 2.00 11.86
C ALA A 121 7.96 2.96 13.02
N ILE A 122 6.67 3.12 13.33
CA ILE A 122 6.16 4.05 14.35
C ILE A 122 5.04 3.40 15.15
N ARG A 123 5.00 3.74 16.44
CA ARG A 123 3.89 3.46 17.34
C ARG A 123 2.96 4.68 17.39
N LEU A 124 1.88 4.63 16.60
CA LEU A 124 0.92 5.73 16.52
C LEU A 124 0.21 5.95 17.86
N GLY A 125 0.08 7.22 18.26
CA GLY A 125 -0.56 7.63 19.50
C GLY A 125 0.40 7.80 20.68
N ASP A 126 1.55 7.13 20.66
CA ASP A 126 2.59 7.23 21.71
C ASP A 126 3.76 8.15 21.30
N GLU A 127 3.97 8.36 20.00
CA GLU A 127 5.10 9.13 19.46
C GLU A 127 4.69 10.49 18.88
N GLU A 128 5.58 11.49 19.05
CA GLU A 128 5.40 12.81 18.45
C GLU A 128 5.72 12.81 16.94
N ALA A 129 4.89 13.55 16.19
CA ALA A 129 5.07 13.75 14.76
C ALA A 129 6.21 14.74 14.51
N ASP A 130 7.15 14.36 13.64
CA ASP A 130 8.22 15.22 13.13
C ASP A 130 7.88 15.85 11.77
N TYR A 131 6.61 15.81 11.38
CA TYR A 131 6.11 16.31 10.10
C TYR A 131 4.84 17.12 10.25
N ILE A 132 4.66 18.06 9.32
CA ILE A 132 3.42 18.78 9.14
C ILE A 132 3.04 18.81 7.66
N GLU A 133 1.75 18.64 7.37
CA GLU A 133 1.20 18.89 6.05
C GLU A 133 0.55 20.28 6.02
N LYS A 134 0.94 21.09 5.05
CA LYS A 134 0.35 22.40 4.75
C LYS A 134 0.24 22.57 3.25
N ASP A 135 -0.93 23.01 2.79
CA ASP A 135 -1.20 23.31 1.38
C ASP A 135 -0.81 22.16 0.43
N PHE A 136 -1.16 20.92 0.81
CA PHE A 136 -0.85 19.70 0.07
C PHE A 136 0.66 19.42 -0.09
N ARG A 137 1.48 19.93 0.84
CA ARG A 137 2.92 19.69 0.91
C ARG A 137 3.32 19.26 2.32
N THR A 138 4.14 18.23 2.39
CA THR A 138 4.67 17.70 3.66
C THR A 138 6.05 18.29 3.93
N TYR A 139 6.23 18.79 5.14
CA TYR A 139 7.48 19.37 5.63
C TYR A 139 7.94 18.64 6.89
N LYS A 140 9.24 18.47 7.04
CA LYS A 140 9.86 18.02 8.30
C LYS A 140 10.01 19.22 9.24
N ILE A 141 9.69 19.02 10.50
CA ILE A 141 9.88 19.98 11.57
C ILE A 141 11.30 19.79 12.12
N GLU A 142 12.15 20.83 12.03
CA GLU A 142 13.47 20.88 12.67
C GLU A 142 13.63 22.18 13.47
N GLY A 143 13.46 22.09 14.79
CA GLY A 143 13.31 23.27 15.64
C GLY A 143 12.13 24.12 15.14
N ASP A 144 12.38 25.42 14.90
CA ASP A 144 11.39 26.35 14.38
C ASP A 144 11.30 26.39 12.84
N LYS A 145 12.01 25.48 12.14
CA LYS A 145 12.10 25.47 10.68
C LYS A 145 11.35 24.30 10.05
N LEU A 146 10.88 24.55 8.84
CA LEU A 146 10.30 23.53 7.95
C LEU A 146 11.28 23.21 6.84
N ILE A 147 11.73 21.96 6.76
CA ILE A 147 12.68 21.51 5.74
C ILE A 147 12.09 20.37 4.88
N PRO A 148 12.66 20.09 3.70
CA PRO A 148 12.22 18.99 2.85
C PRO A 148 12.30 17.61 3.52
N LEU A 149 11.35 16.74 3.18
CA LEU A 149 11.12 15.44 3.80
C LEU A 149 12.26 14.41 3.53
N GLU A 150 12.72 13.74 4.60
CA GLU A 150 13.68 12.63 4.51
C GLU A 150 13.23 11.42 5.37
N LYS A 151 12.31 10.58 4.89
CA LYS A 151 12.10 9.22 5.44
C LYS A 151 11.71 8.23 4.34
N TYR A 152 12.09 6.97 4.56
CA TYR A 152 11.93 5.84 3.64
C TYR A 152 11.16 4.73 4.34
N GLY A 153 10.39 3.95 3.57
CA GLY A 153 9.56 2.85 4.08
C GLY A 153 8.07 3.15 4.02
N THR A 154 7.27 2.14 3.71
CA THR A 154 5.80 2.21 3.71
C THR A 154 5.25 0.80 3.64
N VAL A 155 4.08 0.57 4.23
CA VAL A 155 3.26 -0.60 3.94
C VAL A 155 2.13 -0.20 3.00
N ASN A 156 2.25 -0.59 1.74
CA ASN A 156 1.20 -0.42 0.74
C ASN A 156 0.48 -1.76 0.50
N ILE A 157 -0.85 -1.76 0.62
CA ILE A 157 -1.68 -2.96 0.50
C ILE A 157 -2.79 -2.69 -0.52
N ILE A 158 -2.85 -3.51 -1.57
CA ILE A 158 -3.99 -3.53 -2.49
C ILE A 158 -4.80 -4.80 -2.20
N VAL A 159 -6.07 -4.63 -1.83
CA VAL A 159 -7.01 -5.72 -1.59
C VAL A 159 -8.03 -5.78 -2.72
N ILE A 160 -8.16 -6.93 -3.36
CA ILE A 160 -9.11 -7.17 -4.46
C ILE A 160 -10.05 -8.32 -4.08
N THR A 161 -11.35 -8.12 -4.25
CA THR A 161 -12.36 -9.18 -4.08
C THR A 161 -13.29 -9.26 -5.28
N ASN A 162 -13.96 -10.39 -5.49
CA ASN A 162 -15.11 -10.46 -6.40
C ASN A 162 -16.41 -9.95 -5.78
N ALA A 163 -16.51 -9.77 -4.46
CA ALA A 163 -17.73 -9.29 -3.83
C ALA A 163 -18.13 -7.88 -4.30
N ASP A 164 -19.43 -7.66 -4.52
CA ASP A 164 -20.00 -6.35 -4.77
C ASP A 164 -20.15 -5.60 -3.44
N LEU A 165 -19.07 -4.93 -3.03
CA LEU A 165 -19.03 -4.18 -1.78
C LEU A 165 -19.83 -2.88 -1.87
N THR A 166 -20.58 -2.54 -0.81
CA THR A 166 -21.07 -1.17 -0.61
C THR A 166 -19.91 -0.23 -0.26
N ASP A 167 -20.10 1.08 -0.44
CA ASP A 167 -19.08 2.06 -0.04
C ASP A 167 -18.76 1.99 1.47
N GLY A 168 -19.78 1.70 2.29
CA GLY A 168 -19.62 1.46 3.73
C GLY A 168 -18.79 0.20 4.02
N ALA A 169 -18.99 -0.88 3.28
CA ALA A 169 -18.18 -2.09 3.36
C ALA A 169 -16.72 -1.85 2.95
N MET A 170 -16.49 -1.03 1.92
CA MET A 170 -15.13 -0.65 1.48
C MET A 170 -14.42 0.20 2.54
N ALA A 171 -15.12 1.18 3.12
CA ALA A 171 -14.57 1.99 4.21
C ALA A 171 -14.29 1.13 5.46
N ARG A 172 -15.21 0.23 5.82
CA ARG A 172 -15.02 -0.71 6.94
C ARG A 172 -13.82 -1.63 6.72
N ALA A 173 -13.56 -2.03 5.47
CA ALA A 173 -12.43 -2.90 5.15
C ALA A 173 -11.09 -2.24 5.50
N ILE A 174 -10.97 -0.91 5.39
CA ILE A 174 -9.74 -0.19 5.80
C ILE A 174 -9.40 -0.44 7.28
N ILE A 175 -10.40 -0.46 8.16
CA ILE A 175 -10.21 -0.79 9.58
C ILE A 175 -9.68 -2.22 9.73
N THR A 176 -10.35 -3.20 9.12
CA THR A 176 -9.95 -4.62 9.14
C THR A 176 -8.53 -4.83 8.61
N ILE A 177 -8.18 -4.17 7.50
CA ILE A 177 -6.84 -4.22 6.89
C ILE A 177 -5.80 -3.61 7.84
N THR A 178 -6.15 -2.51 8.52
CA THR A 178 -5.25 -1.82 9.45
C THR A 178 -4.96 -2.68 10.67
N GLU A 179 -5.99 -3.26 11.29
CA GLU A 179 -5.84 -4.18 12.43
C GLU A 179 -5.03 -5.42 12.04
N ALA A 180 -5.29 -6.01 10.87
CA ALA A 180 -4.54 -7.18 10.38
C ALA A 180 -3.06 -6.86 10.11
N LYS A 181 -2.76 -5.69 9.54
CA LYS A 181 -1.38 -5.19 9.38
C LYS A 181 -0.70 -4.99 10.73
N THR A 182 -1.36 -4.34 11.69
CA THR A 182 -0.80 -4.15 13.03
C THR A 182 -0.56 -5.49 13.73
N ASN A 183 -1.46 -6.47 13.55
CA ASN A 183 -1.28 -7.83 14.06
C ASN A 183 -0.04 -8.52 13.46
N ALA A 184 0.23 -8.34 12.15
CA ALA A 184 1.46 -8.81 11.52
C ALA A 184 2.72 -8.16 12.12
N PHE A 185 2.68 -6.85 12.38
CA PHE A 185 3.79 -6.12 13.03
C PHE A 185 4.07 -6.66 14.43
N GLN A 186 3.02 -6.91 15.22
CA GLN A 186 3.15 -7.50 16.56
C GLN A 186 3.74 -8.92 16.50
N GLU A 187 3.29 -9.75 15.57
CA GLU A 187 3.80 -11.12 15.44
C GLU A 187 5.27 -11.19 15.02
N LEU A 188 5.75 -10.19 14.28
CA LEU A 188 7.14 -10.06 13.86
C LEU A 188 8.00 -9.23 14.83
N ASP A 189 7.44 -8.81 15.97
CA ASP A 189 8.09 -7.93 16.94
C ASP A 189 8.68 -6.65 16.31
N VAL A 190 7.97 -6.06 15.34
CA VAL A 190 8.43 -4.83 14.69
C VAL A 190 8.37 -3.70 15.71
N ARG A 191 9.54 -3.15 16.06
CA ARG A 191 9.67 -2.03 17.00
C ARG A 191 9.67 -0.68 16.30
N SER A 192 9.32 0.37 17.02
CA SER A 192 9.51 1.74 16.54
C SER A 192 10.98 2.02 16.28
N THR A 193 11.26 2.77 15.22
CA THR A 193 12.64 3.16 14.88
C THR A 193 13.17 4.28 15.78
N LYS A 194 12.29 5.09 16.38
CA LYS A 194 12.67 6.13 17.34
C LYS A 194 12.70 5.61 18.77
N HIS A 195 11.79 4.70 19.10
CA HIS A 195 11.53 4.18 20.46
C HIS A 195 11.52 2.65 20.46
N PRO A 196 12.69 1.98 20.43
CA PRO A 196 12.78 0.52 20.27
C PRO A 196 12.06 -0.31 21.34
N GLU A 197 11.75 0.29 22.49
CA GLU A 197 10.93 -0.30 23.55
C GLU A 197 9.46 -0.48 23.14
N LEU A 198 8.97 0.30 22.17
CA LEU A 198 7.59 0.27 21.69
C LEU A 198 7.41 -0.64 20.49
N LEU A 199 6.36 -1.46 20.50
CA LEU A 199 5.89 -2.19 19.32
C LEU A 199 5.27 -1.23 18.32
N ALA A 200 5.77 -1.16 17.09
CA ALA A 200 5.19 -0.34 16.06
C ALA A 200 3.80 -0.84 15.61
N THR A 201 2.94 0.09 15.20
CA THR A 201 1.60 -0.20 14.66
C THR A 201 1.54 -0.12 13.14
N GLY A 202 2.60 0.41 12.52
CA GLY A 202 2.72 0.68 11.08
C GLY A 202 3.95 1.54 10.82
N THR A 203 3.99 2.27 9.70
CA THR A 203 5.12 3.14 9.34
C THR A 203 4.77 4.63 9.30
N GLY A 204 3.52 4.99 9.62
CA GLY A 204 3.00 6.36 9.55
C GLY A 204 2.75 6.87 8.12
N THR A 205 3.10 6.08 7.10
CA THR A 205 2.93 6.39 5.66
C THR A 205 2.17 5.29 4.91
N ASP A 206 1.54 4.38 5.65
CA ASP A 206 0.85 3.22 5.10
C ASP A 206 -0.31 3.65 4.19
N ASN A 207 -0.49 2.98 3.06
CA ASN A 207 -1.62 3.23 2.16
C ASN A 207 -2.34 1.94 1.75
N VAL A 208 -3.64 2.06 1.52
CA VAL A 208 -4.50 0.94 1.14
C VAL A 208 -5.35 1.31 -0.08
N ILE A 209 -5.51 0.34 -0.99
CA ILE A 209 -6.57 0.38 -2.01
C ILE A 209 -7.47 -0.85 -1.82
N VAL A 210 -8.77 -0.62 -1.66
CA VAL A 210 -9.79 -1.68 -1.69
C VAL A 210 -10.48 -1.65 -3.04
N VAL A 211 -10.51 -2.79 -3.72
CA VAL A 211 -11.12 -2.98 -5.04
C VAL A 211 -12.28 -3.95 -4.90
N LYS A 212 -13.50 -3.48 -5.18
CA LYS A 212 -14.68 -4.36 -5.19
C LYS A 212 -14.84 -5.10 -6.52
N GLY A 213 -15.65 -6.14 -6.54
CA GLY A 213 -16.05 -6.87 -7.75
C GLY A 213 -17.53 -6.69 -8.10
N PHE A 214 -18.06 -7.66 -8.82
CA PHE A 214 -19.43 -7.68 -9.36
C PHE A 214 -20.23 -8.91 -8.94
N GLY A 215 -19.72 -9.70 -7.98
CA GLY A 215 -20.35 -10.90 -7.46
C GLY A 215 -21.46 -10.59 -6.45
N ARG A 216 -21.60 -11.43 -5.42
CA ARG A 216 -22.60 -11.22 -4.37
C ARG A 216 -22.35 -9.94 -3.59
N LYS A 217 -23.46 -9.30 -3.20
CA LYS A 217 -23.44 -8.06 -2.42
C LYS A 217 -23.00 -8.32 -0.99
N VAL A 218 -22.10 -7.48 -0.50
CA VAL A 218 -21.64 -7.48 0.90
C VAL A 218 -21.62 -6.04 1.41
N ASP A 219 -22.32 -5.78 2.49
CA ASP A 219 -22.44 -4.45 3.10
C ASP A 219 -21.58 -4.26 4.36
N TYR A 220 -20.96 -5.34 4.86
CA TYR A 220 -20.13 -5.29 6.06
C TYR A 220 -18.92 -6.25 6.02
N THR A 221 -17.74 -5.70 6.34
CA THR A 221 -16.42 -6.38 6.24
C THR A 221 -15.66 -6.38 7.57
N GLY A 222 -16.36 -6.24 8.70
CA GLY A 222 -15.77 -6.34 10.03
C GLY A 222 -15.34 -7.78 10.39
N GLY A 223 -14.44 -7.92 11.36
CA GLY A 223 -13.81 -9.20 11.72
C GLY A 223 -14.74 -10.35 12.17
N HIS A 224 -16.01 -10.08 12.46
CA HIS A 224 -17.02 -11.11 12.75
C HIS A 224 -17.72 -11.66 11.50
N THR A 225 -17.41 -11.16 10.29
CA THR A 225 -17.93 -11.72 9.03
C THR A 225 -16.88 -12.53 8.31
N LYS A 226 -17.34 -13.47 7.47
CA LYS A 226 -16.43 -14.29 6.68
C LYS A 226 -15.60 -13.46 5.70
N MET A 227 -16.18 -12.44 5.09
CA MET A 227 -15.44 -11.50 4.23
C MET A 227 -14.37 -10.73 5.03
N GLY A 228 -14.70 -10.25 6.24
CA GLY A 228 -13.72 -9.61 7.12
C GLY A 228 -12.58 -10.54 7.53
N GLU A 229 -12.89 -11.79 7.89
CA GLU A 229 -11.90 -12.83 8.19
C GLU A 229 -10.96 -13.08 7.01
N MET A 230 -11.50 -13.22 5.79
CA MET A 230 -10.70 -13.45 4.57
C MET A 230 -9.79 -12.27 4.26
N ILE A 231 -10.29 -11.03 4.39
CA ILE A 231 -9.47 -9.82 4.25
C ILE A 231 -8.34 -9.81 5.27
N ALA A 232 -8.65 -10.03 6.54
CA ALA A 232 -7.65 -10.01 7.61
C ALA A 232 -6.57 -11.08 7.42
N LYS A 233 -6.96 -12.31 7.06
CA LYS A 233 -6.02 -13.42 6.80
C LYS A 233 -5.11 -13.14 5.61
N ALA A 234 -5.68 -12.71 4.48
CA ALA A 234 -4.90 -12.38 3.29
C ALA A 234 -3.88 -11.27 3.59
N VAL A 235 -4.33 -10.18 4.21
CA VAL A 235 -3.48 -9.03 4.56
C VAL A 235 -2.38 -9.42 5.53
N LYS A 236 -2.72 -10.11 6.62
CA LYS A 236 -1.73 -10.50 7.62
C LYS A 236 -0.63 -11.35 6.98
N ARG A 237 -1.00 -12.35 6.17
CA ARG A 237 -0.05 -13.21 5.46
C ARG A 237 0.83 -12.42 4.49
N SER A 238 0.24 -11.54 3.66
CA SER A 238 1.01 -10.77 2.68
C SER A 238 1.94 -9.74 3.34
N VAL A 239 1.52 -9.11 4.45
CA VAL A 239 2.37 -8.17 5.20
C VAL A 239 3.55 -8.88 5.83
N ILE A 240 3.33 -10.03 6.49
CA ILE A 240 4.42 -10.83 7.07
C ILE A 240 5.43 -11.22 5.99
N GLU A 241 4.96 -11.77 4.88
CA GLU A 241 5.83 -12.19 3.77
C GLU A 241 6.60 -11.01 3.17
N ALA A 242 5.96 -9.85 2.96
CA ALA A 242 6.61 -8.67 2.42
C ALA A 242 7.71 -8.13 3.34
N LEU A 243 7.46 -8.06 4.67
CA LEU A 243 8.45 -7.62 5.65
C LEU A 243 9.63 -8.60 5.77
N ILE A 244 9.38 -9.92 5.73
CA ILE A 244 10.44 -10.93 5.69
C ILE A 244 11.31 -10.75 4.44
N LYS A 245 10.69 -10.55 3.27
CA LYS A 245 11.43 -10.38 2.01
C LYS A 245 12.25 -9.09 2.00
N GLN A 246 11.63 -7.97 2.37
CA GLN A 246 12.23 -6.63 2.32
C GLN A 246 13.26 -6.40 3.42
N ASP A 247 12.88 -6.58 4.68
CA ASP A 247 13.66 -6.15 5.84
C ASP A 247 14.40 -7.30 6.53
N LYS A 248 14.17 -8.55 6.10
CA LYS A 248 14.71 -9.76 6.73
C LYS A 248 14.34 -9.87 8.22
N ILE A 249 13.15 -9.37 8.56
CA ILE A 249 12.57 -9.51 9.90
C ILE A 249 12.03 -10.93 10.00
N TYR A 250 12.65 -11.77 10.81
CA TYR A 250 12.17 -13.11 11.07
C TYR A 250 11.51 -13.15 12.44
N LYS A 251 10.48 -13.97 12.56
CA LYS A 251 9.94 -14.34 13.86
C LYS A 251 11.08 -14.97 14.65
N TYR A 252 11.42 -14.42 15.81
CA TYR A 252 12.26 -15.16 16.75
C TYR A 252 11.52 -16.48 17.01
N LYS A 253 12.19 -17.60 16.73
CA LYS A 253 11.72 -18.89 17.25
C LYS A 253 11.86 -18.76 18.76
N ASP A 254 10.74 -18.69 19.46
CA ASP A 254 10.73 -18.77 20.91
C ASP A 254 11.46 -20.05 21.35
N PHE A 255 12.34 -19.89 22.35
CA PHE A 255 13.01 -20.97 23.08
C PHE A 255 12.02 -21.71 23.98
#